data_AF-A0A2H0TP97-F1
#
_entry.id   AF-A0A2H0TP97-F1
#
_cell.length_a   1.000
_cell.length_b   1.000
_cell.length_c   1.000
_cell.angle_alpha   90.00
_cell.angle_beta   90.00
_cell.angle_gamma   90.00
#
_symmetry.space_group_name_H-M   'P 1'
#
loop_
_entity.id
_entity.type
_entity.pdbx_description
1 polymer ?
#
loop_
_entity_poly.entity_id
_entity_poly.type
_entity_poly.pdbx_seq_one_letter_code
_entity_poly.pdbx_strand_id
1 'polypeptide(L)'
;MEDQQKMVEHVEEEKKEDEKKSAPAQKNVLALLASLVGLAVLVLGGGYFIVDGQVQRLSENGAVRTASRLYQLPAAEINGSAILYADYIDDVITLRTFFANSQDFGAVNDGQLSDMTISRLLAAELVKQVAKELDVTVTPEDIQARRDEIIATFDNEEAAETEVQNMYGWNLDTYIQKVVVPIIREEKVQEAFQAAASISGLETFEEVRASHILFPVEDETEDGIVRQQAQEVIDRLNNGEDFAALAAEFGSDATKDKGGDLGWFGRGVMVPVFEETAFGMEPGEISQEPVKSEFGYHIIRLDEKRDSKDFLGYMDDRFRNSEVKILIPINNPFAQAAQPEGQNELTPAVIGEDGISGTDGVNVLE
;
A
#
# COMPACT_ATOMS: atom_id res chain seq x y z
N MET A 1 -1.89 -32.91 -87.68
CA MET A 1 -2.67 -33.45 -86.54
C MET A 1 -1.80 -34.21 -85.54
N GLU A 2 -0.61 -34.71 -85.91
CA GLU A 2 0.33 -35.35 -84.97
C GLU A 2 1.04 -34.39 -83.99
N ASP A 3 1.25 -33.12 -84.36
CA ASP A 3 1.95 -32.16 -83.48
C ASP A 3 1.11 -31.64 -82.31
N GLN A 4 -0.22 -31.62 -82.44
CA GLN A 4 -1.10 -31.19 -81.33
C GLN A 4 -1.31 -32.29 -80.30
N GLN A 5 -1.21 -33.56 -80.69
CA GLN A 5 -1.39 -34.69 -79.77
C GLN A 5 -0.15 -34.90 -78.89
N LYS A 6 1.06 -34.65 -79.42
CA LYS A 6 2.31 -34.65 -78.63
C LYS A 6 2.40 -33.51 -77.62
N MET A 7 1.82 -32.34 -77.91
CA MET A 7 1.81 -31.22 -76.96
C MET A 7 0.84 -31.44 -75.78
N VAL A 8 -0.29 -32.11 -76.01
CA VAL A 8 -1.27 -32.38 -74.93
C VAL A 8 -0.76 -33.47 -73.98
N GLU A 9 -0.10 -34.51 -74.51
CA GLU A 9 0.47 -35.59 -73.71
C GLU A 9 1.66 -35.11 -72.84
N HIS A 10 2.47 -34.18 -73.36
CA HIS A 10 3.57 -33.58 -72.61
C HIS A 10 3.10 -32.66 -71.47
N VAL A 11 2.00 -31.92 -71.68
CA VAL A 11 1.42 -31.02 -70.66
C VAL A 11 0.68 -31.80 -69.56
N GLU A 12 0.10 -32.97 -69.86
CA GLU A 12 -0.50 -33.85 -68.84
C GLU A 12 0.55 -34.62 -68.02
N GLU A 13 1.71 -34.97 -68.60
CA GLU A 13 2.83 -35.55 -67.83
C GLU A 13 3.49 -34.52 -66.90
N GLU A 14 3.72 -33.27 -67.37
CA GLU A 14 4.26 -32.20 -66.50
C GLU A 14 3.30 -31.87 -65.35
N LYS A 15 1.99 -31.80 -65.59
CA LYS A 15 1.00 -31.57 -64.51
C LYS A 15 0.94 -32.71 -63.49
N LYS A 16 1.09 -33.97 -63.92
CA LYS A 16 1.12 -35.12 -63.00
C LYS A 16 2.44 -35.20 -62.22
N GLU A 17 3.56 -34.71 -62.76
CA GLU A 17 4.80 -34.57 -62.00
C GLU A 17 4.75 -33.43 -60.97
N ASP A 18 4.12 -32.30 -61.30
CA ASP A 18 4.00 -31.15 -60.39
C ASP A 18 2.99 -31.37 -59.24
N GLU A 19 1.88 -32.09 -59.48
CA GLU A 19 0.97 -32.50 -58.39
C GLU A 19 1.60 -33.54 -57.44
N LYS A 20 2.49 -34.41 -57.94
CA LYS A 20 3.20 -35.39 -57.10
C LYS A 20 4.36 -34.77 -56.31
N LYS A 21 4.95 -33.68 -56.79
CA LYS A 21 6.04 -32.94 -56.12
C LYS A 21 5.55 -31.92 -55.08
N SER A 22 4.32 -31.41 -55.19
CA SER A 22 3.78 -30.38 -54.27
C SER A 22 3.04 -30.91 -53.05
N ALA A 23 2.44 -32.11 -53.12
CA ALA A 23 1.74 -32.74 -51.99
C ALA A 23 2.61 -33.08 -50.75
N PRO A 24 3.88 -33.55 -50.86
CA PRO A 24 4.71 -33.78 -49.68
C PRO A 24 5.26 -32.48 -49.09
N ALA A 25 5.49 -31.44 -49.91
CA ALA A 25 6.04 -30.17 -49.44
C ALA A 25 5.07 -29.40 -48.54
N GLN A 26 3.78 -29.32 -48.88
CA GLN A 26 2.79 -28.63 -48.04
C GLN A 26 2.49 -29.35 -46.72
N LYS A 27 2.44 -30.70 -46.72
CA LYS A 27 2.30 -31.49 -45.48
C LYS A 27 3.53 -31.35 -44.58
N ASN A 28 4.73 -31.27 -45.16
CA ASN A 28 5.97 -31.09 -44.41
C ASN A 28 6.10 -29.67 -43.85
N VAL A 29 5.62 -28.63 -44.55
CA VAL A 29 5.59 -27.24 -44.04
C VAL A 29 4.59 -27.08 -42.90
N LEU A 30 3.39 -27.68 -43.00
CA LEU A 30 2.41 -27.65 -41.90
C LEU A 30 2.88 -28.46 -40.69
N ALA A 31 3.56 -29.59 -40.90
CA ALA A 31 4.19 -30.38 -39.85
C ALA A 31 5.40 -29.65 -39.22
N LEU A 32 6.18 -28.90 -39.99
CA LEU A 32 7.26 -28.05 -39.49
C LEU A 32 6.72 -26.89 -38.66
N LEU A 33 5.66 -26.21 -39.11
CA LEU A 33 4.99 -25.16 -38.35
C LEU A 33 4.35 -25.70 -37.06
N ALA A 34 3.69 -26.85 -37.11
CA ALA A 34 3.17 -27.53 -35.92
C ALA A 34 4.29 -27.99 -34.97
N SER A 35 5.45 -28.40 -35.49
CA SER A 35 6.62 -28.77 -34.69
C SER A 35 7.33 -27.56 -34.07
N LEU A 36 7.36 -26.40 -34.77
CA LEU A 36 7.92 -25.15 -34.25
C LEU A 36 7.01 -24.54 -33.18
N VAL A 37 5.69 -24.63 -33.36
CA VAL A 37 4.70 -24.25 -32.34
C VAL A 37 4.77 -25.23 -31.15
N GLY A 38 4.89 -26.53 -31.38
CA GLY A 38 5.06 -27.54 -30.33
C GLY A 38 6.38 -27.38 -29.55
N LEU A 39 7.47 -27.02 -30.23
CA LEU A 39 8.77 -26.74 -29.61
C LEU A 39 8.75 -25.41 -28.84
N ALA A 40 8.10 -24.37 -29.37
CA ALA A 40 7.89 -23.12 -28.65
C ALA A 40 7.04 -23.33 -27.39
N VAL A 41 5.98 -24.13 -27.46
CA VAL A 41 5.14 -24.50 -26.30
C VAL A 41 5.91 -25.35 -25.28
N LEU A 42 6.79 -26.26 -25.72
CA LEU A 42 7.64 -27.06 -24.82
C LEU A 42 8.78 -26.26 -24.17
N VAL A 43 9.39 -25.31 -24.88
CA VAL A 43 10.41 -24.40 -24.33
C VAL A 43 9.77 -23.39 -23.38
N LEU A 44 8.57 -22.91 -23.68
CA LEU A 44 7.80 -22.04 -22.78
C LEU A 44 7.31 -22.82 -21.54
N GLY A 45 6.85 -24.06 -21.69
CA GLY A 45 6.41 -24.90 -20.57
C GLY A 45 7.56 -25.40 -19.68
N GLY A 46 8.68 -25.83 -20.26
CA GLY A 46 9.88 -26.19 -19.47
C GLY A 46 10.53 -24.98 -18.81
N GLY A 47 10.54 -23.84 -19.51
CA GLY A 47 10.98 -22.56 -18.96
C GLY A 47 10.13 -22.09 -17.79
N TYR A 48 8.80 -22.28 -17.86
CA TYR A 48 7.87 -21.96 -16.77
C TYR A 48 8.28 -22.64 -15.46
N PHE A 49 8.46 -23.96 -15.42
CA PHE A 49 8.79 -24.68 -14.18
C PHE A 49 10.17 -24.29 -13.61
N ILE A 50 11.11 -23.94 -14.48
CA ILE A 50 12.43 -23.44 -14.05
C ILE A 50 12.26 -22.08 -13.37
N VAL A 51 11.51 -21.17 -13.98
CA VAL A 51 11.27 -19.83 -13.44
C VAL A 51 10.44 -19.92 -12.16
N ASP A 52 9.37 -20.70 -12.15
CA ASP A 52 8.56 -20.97 -10.95
C ASP A 52 9.41 -21.54 -9.80
N GLY A 53 10.29 -22.51 -10.08
CA GLY A 53 11.23 -23.01 -9.09
C GLY A 53 12.25 -21.97 -8.58
N GLN A 54 12.50 -20.88 -9.30
CA GLN A 54 13.28 -19.74 -8.82
C GLN A 54 12.42 -18.71 -8.07
N VAL A 55 11.16 -18.54 -8.46
CA VAL A 55 10.14 -17.75 -7.74
C VAL A 55 9.90 -18.34 -6.34
N GLN A 56 9.78 -19.66 -6.24
CA GLN A 56 9.68 -20.40 -4.97
C GLN A 56 10.98 -20.37 -4.14
N ARG A 57 12.04 -19.73 -4.65
CA ARG A 57 13.28 -19.42 -3.90
C ARG A 57 13.47 -17.91 -3.71
N LEU A 58 12.46 -17.11 -4.03
CA LEU A 58 12.46 -15.65 -3.93
C LEU A 58 13.64 -15.02 -4.69
N SER A 59 13.98 -15.58 -5.87
CA SER A 59 15.08 -15.06 -6.69
C SER A 59 14.83 -13.62 -7.18
N GLU A 60 15.75 -12.72 -6.87
CA GLU A 60 15.76 -11.33 -7.35
C GLU A 60 16.42 -11.16 -8.73
N ASN A 61 16.86 -12.26 -9.35
CA ASN A 61 17.60 -12.24 -10.61
C ASN A 61 16.77 -11.55 -11.72
N GLY A 62 17.39 -10.60 -12.44
CA GLY A 62 16.72 -9.83 -13.50
C GLY A 62 16.11 -10.68 -14.62
N ALA A 63 16.73 -11.81 -14.98
CA ALA A 63 16.18 -12.74 -15.98
C ALA A 63 14.96 -13.49 -15.44
N VAL A 64 14.98 -13.90 -14.16
CA VAL A 64 13.81 -14.51 -13.50
C VAL A 64 12.66 -13.51 -13.43
N ARG A 65 12.92 -12.25 -13.03
CA ARG A 65 11.89 -11.18 -13.03
C ARG A 65 11.29 -10.91 -14.41
N THR A 66 12.13 -10.87 -15.44
CA THR A 66 11.66 -10.65 -16.81
C THR A 66 10.79 -11.83 -17.28
N ALA A 67 11.24 -13.06 -17.01
CA ALA A 67 10.51 -14.25 -17.39
C ALA A 67 9.23 -14.45 -16.56
N SER A 68 9.23 -14.13 -15.26
CA SER A 68 8.04 -14.21 -14.41
C SER A 68 6.96 -13.23 -14.86
N ARG A 69 7.34 -12.04 -15.34
CA ARG A 69 6.43 -11.08 -15.97
C ARG A 69 5.82 -11.64 -17.26
N LEU A 70 6.64 -12.27 -18.10
CA LEU A 70 6.17 -12.92 -19.34
C LEU A 70 5.16 -14.05 -19.04
N TYR A 71 5.44 -14.88 -18.04
CA TYR A 71 4.58 -15.99 -17.63
C TYR A 71 3.43 -15.59 -16.70
N GLN A 72 3.37 -14.32 -16.29
CA GLN A 72 2.40 -13.79 -15.31
C GLN A 72 2.36 -14.61 -14.01
N LEU A 73 3.54 -14.99 -13.50
CA LEU A 73 3.62 -15.74 -12.25
C LEU A 73 3.16 -14.87 -11.08
N PRO A 74 2.17 -15.32 -10.29
CA PRO A 74 1.67 -14.54 -9.17
C PRO A 74 2.55 -14.71 -7.91
N ALA A 75 2.76 -13.61 -7.18
CA ALA A 75 3.21 -13.63 -5.80
C ALA A 75 2.05 -13.87 -4.82
N ALA A 76 0.90 -13.27 -5.12
CA ALA A 76 -0.31 -13.41 -4.33
C ALA A 76 -1.55 -13.21 -5.19
N GLU A 77 -2.72 -13.50 -4.62
CA GLU A 77 -4.02 -13.20 -5.19
C GLU A 77 -4.92 -12.55 -4.14
N ILE A 78 -5.79 -11.64 -4.57
CA ILE A 78 -6.88 -11.06 -3.77
C ILE A 78 -8.17 -11.06 -4.58
N ASN A 79 -9.19 -11.78 -4.11
CA ASN A 79 -10.47 -11.96 -4.82
C ASN A 79 -10.31 -12.49 -6.27
N GLY A 80 -9.27 -13.31 -6.49
CA GLY A 80 -8.92 -13.86 -7.81
C GLY A 80 -8.13 -12.91 -8.73
N SER A 81 -7.85 -11.67 -8.32
CA SER A 81 -6.88 -10.80 -9.00
C SER A 81 -5.46 -11.17 -8.58
N ALA A 82 -4.58 -11.44 -9.56
CA ALA A 82 -3.18 -11.77 -9.32
C ALA A 82 -2.32 -10.52 -9.08
N ILE A 83 -1.50 -10.57 -8.03
CA ILE A 83 -0.33 -9.70 -7.82
C ILE A 83 0.86 -10.39 -8.43
N LEU A 84 1.51 -9.80 -9.44
CA LEU A 84 2.63 -10.45 -10.14
C LEU A 84 3.89 -10.50 -9.27
N TYR A 85 4.62 -11.62 -9.35
CA TYR A 85 5.90 -11.79 -8.67
C TYR A 85 6.95 -10.76 -9.10
N ALA A 86 6.95 -10.38 -10.39
CA ALA A 86 7.87 -9.36 -10.88
C ALA A 86 7.65 -8.01 -10.18
N ASP A 87 6.38 -7.64 -9.93
CA ASP A 87 6.02 -6.38 -9.29
C ASP A 87 6.36 -6.42 -7.80
N TYR A 88 6.12 -7.57 -7.14
CA TYR A 88 6.58 -7.81 -5.77
C TYR A 88 8.09 -7.61 -5.62
N ILE A 89 8.92 -8.25 -6.45
CA ILE A 89 10.38 -8.10 -6.33
C ILE A 89 10.84 -6.69 -6.70
N ASP A 90 10.28 -6.09 -7.74
CA ASP A 90 10.64 -4.72 -8.13
C ASP A 90 10.40 -3.76 -6.95
N ASP A 91 9.30 -3.94 -6.23
CA ASP A 91 8.95 -3.07 -5.11
C ASP A 91 9.73 -3.39 -3.82
N VAL A 92 10.08 -4.66 -3.57
CA VAL A 92 11.04 -5.02 -2.50
C VAL A 92 12.38 -4.32 -2.73
N ILE A 93 12.90 -4.35 -3.96
CA ILE A 93 14.17 -3.70 -4.31
C ILE A 93 14.06 -2.18 -4.11
N THR A 94 12.96 -1.57 -4.55
CA THR A 94 12.75 -0.14 -4.37
C THR A 94 12.67 0.26 -2.90
N LEU A 95 11.90 -0.45 -2.08
CA LEU A 95 11.82 -0.15 -0.66
C LEU A 95 13.19 -0.33 0.01
N ARG A 96 13.95 -1.36 -0.36
CA ARG A 96 15.32 -1.54 0.13
C ARG A 96 16.20 -0.34 -0.22
N THR A 97 16.15 0.16 -1.45
CA THR A 97 16.89 1.36 -1.88
C THR A 97 16.45 2.60 -1.10
N PHE A 98 15.14 2.81 -0.95
CA PHE A 98 14.57 3.91 -0.20
C PHE A 98 15.07 3.92 1.26
N PHE A 99 14.93 2.80 1.98
CA PHE A 99 15.39 2.71 3.37
C PHE A 99 16.91 2.79 3.51
N ALA A 100 17.68 2.34 2.51
CA ALA A 100 19.13 2.50 2.52
C ALA A 100 19.58 3.96 2.33
N ASN A 101 18.75 4.78 1.67
CA ASN A 101 19.06 6.17 1.35
C ASN A 101 18.36 7.19 2.28
N SER A 102 17.33 6.77 3.02
CA SER A 102 16.66 7.60 4.02
C SER A 102 17.44 7.63 5.34
N GLN A 103 17.58 8.83 5.91
CA GLN A 103 18.19 9.03 7.23
C GLN A 103 17.17 9.00 8.38
N ASP A 104 15.88 9.04 8.04
CA ASP A 104 14.79 9.23 9.01
C ASP A 104 14.26 7.91 9.56
N PHE A 105 14.59 6.79 8.90
CA PHE A 105 14.10 5.46 9.26
C PHE A 105 15.24 4.56 9.76
N GLY A 106 14.92 3.73 10.75
CA GLY A 106 15.83 2.68 11.22
C GLY A 106 16.07 1.60 10.16
N ALA A 107 17.10 0.78 10.38
CA ALA A 107 17.39 -0.34 9.49
C ALA A 107 16.22 -1.34 9.43
N VAL A 108 15.76 -1.63 8.21
CA VAL A 108 14.67 -2.57 7.94
C VAL A 108 15.25 -3.89 7.41
N ASN A 109 14.79 -5.02 7.93
CA ASN A 109 15.23 -6.34 7.47
C ASN A 109 14.37 -6.86 6.29
N ASP A 110 14.86 -7.87 5.57
CA ASP A 110 14.17 -8.42 4.38
C ASP A 110 12.75 -8.95 4.68
N GLY A 111 12.51 -9.48 5.88
CA GLY A 111 11.17 -9.93 6.29
C GLY A 111 10.19 -8.76 6.43
N GLN A 112 10.61 -7.67 7.06
CA GLN A 112 9.82 -6.45 7.17
C GLN A 112 9.57 -5.82 5.80
N LEU A 113 10.57 -5.79 4.90
CA LEU A 113 10.40 -5.31 3.52
C LEU A 113 9.40 -6.16 2.75
N SER A 114 9.48 -7.49 2.89
CA SER A 114 8.52 -8.44 2.31
C SER A 114 7.10 -8.14 2.78
N ASP A 115 6.90 -8.03 4.10
CA ASP A 115 5.59 -7.78 4.71
C ASP A 115 5.00 -6.44 4.27
N MET A 116 5.80 -5.36 4.27
CA MET A 116 5.39 -4.05 3.77
C MET A 116 5.00 -4.10 2.28
N THR A 117 5.82 -4.79 1.47
CA THR A 117 5.60 -4.85 0.02
C THR A 117 4.31 -5.59 -0.31
N ILE A 118 4.12 -6.79 0.25
CA ILE A 118 2.94 -7.58 -0.07
C ILE A 118 1.67 -6.92 0.45
N SER A 119 1.75 -6.28 1.63
CA SER A 119 0.60 -5.56 2.21
C SER A 119 0.17 -4.40 1.32
N ARG A 120 1.13 -3.56 0.89
CA ARG A 120 0.86 -2.43 0.01
C ARG A 120 0.30 -2.86 -1.34
N LEU A 121 0.84 -3.94 -1.93
CA LEU A 121 0.36 -4.44 -3.23
C LEU A 121 -1.08 -4.99 -3.16
N LEU A 122 -1.40 -5.73 -2.10
CA LEU A 122 -2.75 -6.24 -1.89
C LEU A 122 -3.74 -5.10 -1.62
N ALA A 123 -3.37 -4.12 -0.80
CA ALA A 123 -4.19 -2.93 -0.55
C ALA A 123 -4.42 -2.13 -1.85
N ALA A 124 -3.37 -1.89 -2.64
CA ALA A 124 -3.48 -1.16 -3.91
C ALA A 124 -4.38 -1.87 -4.94
N GLU A 125 -4.32 -3.21 -5.02
CA GLU A 125 -5.22 -3.98 -5.88
C GLU A 125 -6.66 -3.97 -5.35
N LEU A 126 -6.88 -3.99 -4.03
CA LEU A 126 -8.21 -3.83 -3.45
C LEU A 126 -8.81 -2.45 -3.78
N VAL A 127 -8.05 -1.37 -3.60
CA VAL A 127 -8.46 -0.01 -3.99
C VAL A 127 -8.82 0.03 -5.48
N LYS A 128 -8.07 -0.66 -6.34
CA LYS A 128 -8.37 -0.75 -7.77
C LYS A 128 -9.65 -1.53 -8.08
N GLN A 129 -9.96 -2.58 -7.31
CA GLN A 129 -11.25 -3.28 -7.42
C GLN A 129 -12.41 -2.35 -7.01
N VAL A 130 -12.27 -1.63 -5.90
CA VAL A 130 -13.28 -0.65 -5.44
C VAL A 130 -13.42 0.49 -6.44
N ALA A 131 -12.33 0.99 -7.02
CA ALA A 131 -12.36 2.00 -8.08
C ALA A 131 -13.23 1.54 -9.25
N LYS A 132 -13.09 0.28 -9.67
CA LYS A 132 -13.92 -0.28 -10.73
C LYS A 132 -15.40 -0.38 -10.34
N GLU A 133 -15.71 -0.72 -9.09
CA GLU A 133 -17.09 -0.79 -8.59
C GLU A 133 -17.76 0.59 -8.53
N LEU A 134 -16.99 1.63 -8.19
CA LEU A 134 -17.45 3.02 -8.10
C LEU A 134 -17.30 3.79 -9.42
N ASP A 135 -16.91 3.13 -10.50
CA ASP A 135 -16.64 3.73 -11.82
C ASP A 135 -15.61 4.88 -11.78
N VAL A 136 -14.63 4.77 -10.88
CA VAL A 136 -13.54 5.72 -10.69
C VAL A 136 -12.39 5.40 -11.65
N THR A 137 -11.98 6.41 -12.41
CA THR A 137 -10.83 6.35 -13.32
C THR A 137 -9.86 7.48 -13.02
N VAL A 138 -8.55 7.18 -13.04
CA VAL A 138 -7.47 8.18 -13.02
C VAL A 138 -7.20 8.60 -14.46
N THR A 139 -7.35 9.88 -14.77
CA THR A 139 -7.19 10.45 -16.10
C THR A 139 -5.78 11.02 -16.30
N PRO A 140 -5.31 11.21 -17.54
CA PRO A 140 -4.05 11.89 -17.80
C PRO A 140 -3.97 13.29 -17.18
N GLU A 141 -5.10 14.00 -17.11
CA GLU A 141 -5.18 15.33 -16.49
C GLU A 141 -4.94 15.28 -14.98
N ASP A 142 -5.49 14.28 -14.27
CA ASP A 142 -5.20 14.10 -12.83
C ASP A 142 -3.69 13.87 -12.60
N ILE A 143 -3.08 13.04 -13.45
CA ILE A 143 -1.66 12.70 -13.36
C ILE A 143 -0.80 13.93 -13.65
N GLN A 144 -1.16 14.73 -14.65
CA GLN A 144 -0.42 15.94 -14.99
C GLN A 144 -0.54 16.98 -13.88
N ALA A 145 -1.73 17.19 -13.32
CA ALA A 145 -1.94 18.12 -12.22
C ALA A 145 -1.07 17.76 -11.00
N ARG A 146 -1.09 16.49 -10.58
CA ARG A 146 -0.26 16.03 -9.46
C ARG A 146 1.23 16.06 -9.78
N ARG A 147 1.64 15.81 -11.03
CA ARG A 147 3.03 16.01 -11.46
C ARG A 147 3.45 17.47 -11.28
N ASP A 148 2.64 18.41 -11.74
CA ASP A 148 2.95 19.83 -11.66
C ASP A 148 3.02 20.30 -10.19
N GLU A 149 2.14 19.78 -9.32
CA GLU A 149 2.19 20.00 -7.86
C GLU A 149 3.50 19.49 -7.25
N ILE A 150 3.93 18.28 -7.61
CA ILE A 150 5.20 17.71 -7.11
C ILE A 150 6.37 18.56 -7.61
N ILE A 151 6.44 18.90 -8.90
CA ILE A 151 7.54 19.71 -9.44
C ILE A 151 7.60 21.07 -8.77
N ALA A 152 6.46 21.66 -8.41
CA ALA A 152 6.39 22.95 -7.73
C ALA A 152 6.95 22.93 -6.29
N THR A 153 7.15 21.76 -5.67
CA THR A 153 7.87 21.66 -4.38
C THR A 153 9.39 21.69 -4.54
N PHE A 154 9.89 21.65 -5.77
CA PHE A 154 11.30 21.73 -6.11
C PHE A 154 11.59 23.00 -6.91
N ASP A 155 12.87 23.34 -7.04
CA ASP A 155 13.30 24.49 -7.85
C ASP A 155 12.90 24.35 -9.33
N ASN A 156 12.87 23.11 -9.84
CA ASN A 156 12.51 22.75 -11.21
C ASN A 156 12.38 21.21 -11.35
N GLU A 157 11.97 20.76 -12.53
CA GLU A 157 11.80 19.33 -12.86
C GLU A 157 13.11 18.53 -12.74
N GLU A 158 14.27 19.10 -13.10
CA GLU A 158 15.58 18.42 -13.00
C GLU A 158 15.96 18.14 -11.53
N ALA A 159 15.64 19.07 -10.63
CA ALA A 159 15.83 18.87 -9.20
C ALA A 159 14.90 17.75 -8.66
N ALA A 160 13.64 17.73 -9.10
CA ALA A 160 12.71 16.66 -8.75
C ALA A 160 13.17 15.28 -9.28
N GLU A 161 13.63 15.22 -10.54
CA GLU A 161 14.18 14.00 -11.14
C GLU A 161 15.41 13.50 -10.39
N THR A 162 16.33 14.40 -10.03
CA THR A 162 17.54 14.07 -9.27
C THR A 162 17.17 13.49 -7.91
N GLU A 163 16.21 14.11 -7.22
CA GLU A 163 15.77 13.65 -5.91
C GLU A 163 15.09 12.28 -5.99
N VAL A 164 14.20 12.06 -6.97
CA VAL A 164 13.56 10.76 -7.20
C VAL A 164 14.61 9.68 -7.55
N GLN A 165 15.60 10.02 -8.36
CA GLN A 165 16.67 9.10 -8.73
C GLN A 165 17.54 8.74 -7.52
N ASN A 166 17.81 9.69 -6.63
CA ASN A 166 18.59 9.47 -5.41
C ASN A 166 17.80 8.63 -4.40
N MET A 167 16.53 8.94 -4.15
CA MET A 167 15.71 8.24 -3.16
C MET A 167 15.28 6.84 -3.63
N TYR A 168 14.82 6.71 -4.87
CA TYR A 168 14.14 5.50 -5.36
C TYR A 168 14.91 4.75 -6.44
N GLY A 169 15.95 5.36 -7.02
CA GLY A 169 16.65 4.80 -8.17
C GLY A 169 15.87 4.90 -9.49
N TRP A 170 14.82 5.72 -9.54
CA TRP A 170 13.88 5.82 -10.65
C TRP A 170 13.93 7.18 -11.34
N ASN A 171 13.38 7.25 -12.56
CA ASN A 171 13.01 8.52 -13.16
C ASN A 171 11.65 9.00 -12.62
N LEU A 172 11.35 10.29 -12.83
CA LEU A 172 10.11 10.91 -12.36
C LEU A 172 8.87 10.19 -12.90
N ASP A 173 8.86 9.79 -14.17
CA ASP A 173 7.73 9.07 -14.77
C ASP A 173 7.40 7.75 -14.05
N THR A 174 8.42 6.97 -13.71
CA THR A 174 8.24 5.69 -12.99
C THR A 174 7.71 5.94 -11.59
N TYR A 175 8.25 6.94 -10.89
CA TYR A 175 7.75 7.36 -9.59
C TYR A 175 6.28 7.79 -9.66
N ILE A 176 5.91 8.60 -10.66
CA ILE A 176 4.54 9.03 -10.88
C ILE A 176 3.63 7.81 -11.09
N GLN A 177 4.01 6.86 -11.94
CA GLN A 177 3.17 5.69 -12.23
C GLN A 177 3.06 4.69 -11.06
N LYS A 178 4.14 4.50 -10.31
CA LYS A 178 4.21 3.46 -9.26
C LYS A 178 3.82 3.94 -7.87
N VAL A 179 3.96 5.23 -7.58
CA VAL A 179 3.67 5.81 -6.26
C VAL A 179 2.47 6.73 -6.35
N VAL A 180 2.51 7.68 -7.30
CA VAL A 180 1.55 8.79 -7.33
C VAL A 180 0.20 8.37 -7.92
N VAL A 181 0.17 7.60 -9.01
CA VAL A 181 -1.08 7.11 -9.62
C VAL A 181 -1.90 6.25 -8.63
N PRO A 182 -1.32 5.32 -7.86
CA PRO A 182 -2.03 4.66 -6.77
C PRO A 182 -2.64 5.62 -5.74
N ILE A 183 -1.90 6.65 -5.31
CA ILE A 183 -2.39 7.65 -4.35
C ILE A 183 -3.57 8.44 -4.94
N ILE A 184 -3.46 8.95 -6.17
CA ILE A 184 -4.56 9.64 -6.85
C ILE A 184 -5.79 8.73 -6.95
N ARG A 185 -5.60 7.44 -7.24
CA ARG A 185 -6.72 6.49 -7.30
C ARG A 185 -7.42 6.37 -5.97
N GLU A 186 -6.67 6.21 -4.88
CA GLU A 186 -7.21 6.10 -3.53
C GLU A 186 -8.00 7.35 -3.14
N GLU A 187 -7.44 8.54 -3.37
CA GLU A 187 -8.11 9.83 -3.13
C GLU A 187 -9.44 9.91 -3.90
N LYS A 188 -9.44 9.59 -5.21
CA LYS A 188 -10.66 9.63 -6.02
C LYS A 188 -11.68 8.56 -5.61
N VAL A 189 -11.22 7.39 -5.17
CA VAL A 189 -12.08 6.34 -4.62
C VAL A 189 -12.74 6.82 -3.34
N GLN A 190 -11.97 7.46 -2.44
CA GLN A 190 -12.48 8.05 -1.22
C GLN A 190 -13.51 9.14 -1.53
N GLU A 191 -13.24 10.04 -2.46
CA GLU A 191 -14.20 11.08 -2.89
C GLU A 191 -15.51 10.47 -3.44
N ALA A 192 -15.39 9.49 -4.35
CA ALA A 192 -16.56 8.82 -4.92
C ALA A 192 -17.35 8.05 -3.87
N PHE A 193 -16.66 7.41 -2.94
CA PHE A 193 -17.25 6.72 -1.80
C PHE A 193 -18.04 7.69 -0.90
N GLN A 194 -17.47 8.84 -0.58
CA GLN A 194 -18.15 9.87 0.21
C GLN A 194 -19.38 10.41 -0.52
N ALA A 195 -19.29 10.60 -1.83
CA ALA A 195 -20.39 11.08 -2.67
C ALA A 195 -21.50 10.03 -2.88
N ALA A 196 -21.20 8.74 -2.72
CA ALA A 196 -22.14 7.66 -3.01
C ALA A 196 -23.26 7.62 -1.96
N ALA A 197 -24.48 8.04 -2.32
CA ALA A 197 -25.64 8.06 -1.42
C ALA A 197 -26.13 6.66 -0.99
N SER A 198 -25.67 5.57 -1.61
CA SER A 198 -26.25 4.22 -1.44
C SER A 198 -25.20 3.11 -1.66
N ILE A 199 -24.27 2.96 -0.72
CA ILE A 199 -23.53 1.71 -0.55
C ILE A 199 -24.14 1.03 0.68
N SER A 200 -24.64 -0.19 0.49
CA SER A 200 -25.24 -0.98 1.56
C SER A 200 -24.18 -1.34 2.60
N GLY A 201 -24.47 -1.15 3.89
CA GLY A 201 -23.55 -1.47 5.00
C GLY A 201 -22.69 -0.31 5.49
N LEU A 202 -22.91 0.91 4.99
CA LEU A 202 -22.21 2.09 5.51
C LEU A 202 -22.85 2.57 6.80
N GLU A 203 -22.21 2.23 7.91
CA GLU A 203 -22.32 3.02 9.13
C GLU A 203 -21.63 4.37 8.88
N THR A 204 -22.30 5.45 9.25
CA THR A 204 -21.67 6.78 9.31
C THR A 204 -20.99 6.90 10.65
N PHE A 205 -19.75 7.34 10.63
CA PHE A 205 -18.95 7.55 11.83
C PHE A 205 -18.72 9.05 12.00
N GLU A 206 -18.72 9.47 13.25
CA GLU A 206 -18.39 10.84 13.60
C GLU A 206 -16.91 11.08 13.25
N GLU A 207 -16.65 12.11 12.45
CA GLU A 207 -15.33 12.68 12.22
C GLU A 207 -15.29 14.11 12.76
N VAL A 208 -14.13 14.50 13.26
CA VAL A 208 -13.85 15.86 13.71
C VAL A 208 -12.72 16.43 12.86
N ARG A 209 -12.78 17.75 12.60
CA ARG A 209 -11.62 18.51 12.16
C ARG A 209 -11.12 19.32 13.32
N ALA A 210 -9.86 19.17 13.68
CA ALA A 210 -9.26 19.91 14.78
C ALA A 210 -7.92 20.49 14.40
N SER A 211 -7.56 21.57 15.10
CA SER A 211 -6.24 22.17 15.08
C SER A 211 -5.59 21.98 16.45
N HIS A 212 -4.26 21.86 16.51
CA HIS A 212 -3.55 21.77 17.79
C HIS A 212 -2.26 22.59 17.85
N ILE A 213 -1.79 22.83 19.07
CA ILE A 213 -0.47 23.37 19.38
C ILE A 213 0.20 22.39 20.34
N LEU A 214 1.27 21.73 19.87
CA LEU A 214 2.05 20.78 20.65
C LEU A 214 3.23 21.46 21.35
N PHE A 215 3.31 21.25 22.66
CA PHE A 215 4.44 21.59 23.52
C PHE A 215 5.12 20.29 24.00
N PRO A 216 6.26 19.90 23.42
CA PRO A 216 6.90 18.63 23.73
C PRO A 216 7.48 18.61 25.14
N VAL A 217 7.45 17.44 25.78
CA VAL A 217 8.14 17.19 27.06
C VAL A 217 9.18 16.11 26.81
N GLU A 218 10.44 16.53 26.63
CA GLU A 218 11.57 15.61 26.39
C GLU A 218 12.22 15.13 27.69
N ASP A 219 12.17 15.95 28.74
CA ASP A 219 12.64 15.65 30.09
C ASP A 219 11.48 15.83 31.08
N GLU A 220 11.16 14.78 31.84
CA GLU A 220 10.11 14.79 32.87
C GLU A 220 10.33 15.89 33.94
N THR A 221 11.56 16.36 34.13
CA THR A 221 11.84 17.48 35.05
C THR A 221 11.31 18.83 34.55
N GLU A 222 11.03 18.95 33.24
CA GLU A 222 10.49 20.16 32.61
C GLU A 222 8.96 20.16 32.53
N ASP A 223 8.29 19.07 32.88
CA ASP A 223 6.84 18.89 32.71
C ASP A 223 6.02 20.09 33.24
N GLY A 224 6.33 20.56 34.45
CA GLY A 224 5.64 21.69 35.06
C GLY A 224 5.85 23.02 34.33
N ILE A 225 7.04 23.23 33.74
CA ILE A 225 7.37 24.43 32.96
C ILE A 225 6.61 24.41 31.64
N VAL A 226 6.66 23.27 30.93
CA VAL A 226 5.97 23.09 29.65
C VAL A 226 4.45 23.20 29.81
N ARG A 227 3.89 22.63 30.89
CA ARG A 227 2.48 22.80 31.25
C ARG A 227 2.12 24.27 31.41
N GLN A 228 2.96 25.03 32.11
CA GLN A 228 2.72 26.45 32.34
C GLN A 228 2.77 27.25 31.04
N GLN A 229 3.71 26.95 30.13
CA GLN A 229 3.78 27.59 28.82
C GLN A 229 2.52 27.33 27.99
N ALA A 230 2.05 26.08 27.96
CA ALA A 230 0.80 25.74 27.29
C ALA A 230 -0.40 26.48 27.90
N GLN A 231 -0.43 26.62 29.25
CA GLN A 231 -1.48 27.38 29.92
C GLN A 231 -1.46 28.88 29.55
N GLU A 232 -0.28 29.49 29.47
CA GLU A 232 -0.14 30.90 29.07
C GLU A 232 -0.63 31.12 27.63
N VAL A 233 -0.45 30.14 26.74
CA VAL A 233 -0.99 30.20 25.37
C VAL A 233 -2.51 30.02 25.35
N ILE A 234 -3.09 29.17 26.20
CA ILE A 234 -4.55 29.10 26.40
C ILE A 234 -5.11 30.45 26.87
N ASP A 235 -4.43 31.13 27.80
CA ASP A 235 -4.86 32.44 28.28
C ASP A 235 -4.82 33.50 27.16
N ARG A 236 -3.81 33.46 26.29
CA ARG A 236 -3.73 34.32 25.09
C ARG A 236 -4.88 34.04 24.11
N LEU A 237 -5.18 32.77 23.86
CA LEU A 237 -6.31 32.35 23.02
C LEU A 237 -7.66 32.84 23.59
N ASN A 238 -7.86 32.70 24.90
CA ASN A 238 -9.07 33.18 25.58
C ASN A 238 -9.20 34.72 25.54
N ASN A 239 -8.09 35.44 25.37
CA ASN A 239 -8.07 36.89 25.15
C ASN A 239 -8.29 37.30 23.68
N GLY A 240 -8.53 36.33 22.78
CA GLY A 240 -8.90 36.56 21.39
C GLY A 240 -7.73 36.62 20.41
N GLU A 241 -6.54 36.14 20.79
CA GLU A 241 -5.45 35.94 19.83
C GLU A 241 -5.79 34.81 18.84
N ASP A 242 -5.24 34.92 17.63
CA ASP A 242 -5.48 33.94 16.56
C ASP A 242 -4.74 32.62 16.83
N PHE A 243 -5.47 31.50 16.71
CA PHE A 243 -4.90 30.18 16.97
C PHE A 243 -3.80 29.81 15.99
N ALA A 244 -3.97 30.11 14.69
CA ALA A 244 -2.99 29.75 13.69
C ALA A 244 -1.68 30.53 13.87
N ALA A 245 -1.77 31.80 14.28
CA ALA A 245 -0.61 32.61 14.65
C ALA A 245 0.13 32.03 15.85
N LEU A 246 -0.59 31.62 16.91
CA LEU A 246 0.01 30.99 18.08
C LEU A 246 0.57 29.59 17.79
N ALA A 247 -0.07 28.83 16.90
CA ALA A 247 0.44 27.56 16.41
C ALA A 247 1.76 27.74 15.64
N ALA A 248 1.86 28.77 14.80
CA ALA A 248 3.10 29.10 14.10
C ALA A 248 4.22 29.59 15.06
N GLU A 249 3.85 30.28 16.15
CA GLU A 249 4.78 30.80 17.16
C GLU A 249 5.30 29.70 18.11
N PHE A 250 4.43 28.82 18.59
CA PHE A 250 4.73 27.85 19.67
C PHE A 250 4.68 26.38 19.25
N GLY A 251 4.06 26.06 18.12
CA GLY A 251 3.92 24.69 17.64
C GLY A 251 5.28 24.06 17.34
N SER A 252 5.44 22.80 17.75
CA SER A 252 6.70 22.07 17.64
C SER A 252 6.70 20.93 16.61
N ASP A 253 5.61 20.76 15.85
CA ASP A 253 5.50 19.72 14.81
C ASP A 253 5.26 20.28 13.41
N ALA A 254 5.05 19.38 12.44
CA ALA A 254 4.87 19.71 11.04
C ALA A 254 3.56 20.47 10.73
N THR A 255 2.63 20.58 11.68
CA THR A 255 1.36 21.29 11.50
C THR A 255 1.48 22.79 11.79
N LYS A 256 2.55 23.22 12.48
CA LYS A 256 2.74 24.63 12.88
C LYS A 256 2.60 25.62 11.71
N ASP A 257 3.18 25.28 10.55
CA ASP A 257 3.18 26.14 9.36
C ASP A 257 1.82 26.15 8.64
N LYS A 258 0.93 25.24 9.04
CA LYS A 258 -0.47 25.14 8.61
C LYS A 258 -1.45 25.61 9.69
N GLY A 259 -0.96 26.37 10.67
CA GLY A 259 -1.79 26.90 11.77
C GLY A 259 -2.29 25.83 12.74
N GLY A 260 -1.62 24.68 12.79
CA GLY A 260 -1.99 23.56 13.66
C GLY A 260 -3.02 22.60 13.08
N ASP A 261 -3.48 22.79 11.83
CA ASP A 261 -4.56 21.99 11.23
C ASP A 261 -4.15 20.52 11.04
N LEU A 262 -4.89 19.61 11.66
CA LEU A 262 -4.73 18.16 11.55
C LEU A 262 -5.60 17.54 10.45
N GLY A 263 -6.51 18.32 9.85
CA GLY A 263 -7.52 17.81 8.94
C GLY A 263 -8.62 17.01 9.66
N TRP A 264 -9.37 16.24 8.87
CA TRP A 264 -10.46 15.39 9.38
C TRP A 264 -9.91 14.05 9.88
N PHE A 265 -10.37 13.62 11.06
CA PHE A 265 -10.05 12.30 11.60
C PHE A 265 -11.25 11.67 12.33
N GLY A 266 -11.30 10.34 12.27
CA GLY A 266 -12.26 9.51 12.99
C GLY A 266 -11.68 8.97 14.31
N ARG A 267 -12.45 8.12 14.99
CA ARG A 267 -12.01 7.43 16.21
C ARG A 267 -10.91 6.39 15.90
N GLY A 268 -9.97 6.22 16.82
CA GLY A 268 -8.81 5.35 16.71
C GLY A 268 -7.61 5.93 15.95
N VAL A 269 -7.72 7.15 15.39
CA VAL A 269 -6.64 7.78 14.60
C VAL A 269 -5.67 8.55 15.49
N MET A 270 -6.17 9.20 16.54
CA MET A 270 -5.36 10.01 17.47
C MET A 270 -5.11 9.25 18.77
N VAL A 271 -4.13 9.71 19.56
CA VAL A 271 -3.91 9.13 20.89
C VAL A 271 -5.17 9.29 21.77
N PRO A 272 -5.49 8.32 22.65
CA PRO A 272 -6.81 8.25 23.29
C PRO A 272 -7.26 9.52 24.00
N VAL A 273 -6.36 10.19 24.71
CA VAL A 273 -6.66 11.42 25.48
C VAL A 273 -6.96 12.63 24.58
N PHE A 274 -6.26 12.72 23.44
CA PHE A 274 -6.49 13.78 22.45
C PHE A 274 -7.85 13.57 21.80
N GLU A 275 -8.11 12.33 21.38
CA GLU A 275 -9.37 11.95 20.77
C GLU A 275 -10.56 12.20 21.69
N GLU A 276 -10.51 11.71 22.94
CA GLU A 276 -11.59 11.88 23.91
C GLU A 276 -11.92 13.37 24.12
N THR A 277 -10.89 14.21 24.18
CA THR A 277 -11.06 15.66 24.31
C THR A 277 -11.68 16.26 23.05
N ALA A 278 -11.12 16.01 21.86
CA ALA A 278 -11.59 16.60 20.60
C ALA A 278 -13.03 16.21 20.27
N PHE A 279 -13.40 14.94 20.47
CA PHE A 279 -14.76 14.46 20.24
C PHE A 279 -15.76 14.97 21.30
N GLY A 280 -15.30 15.28 22.51
CA GLY A 280 -16.11 15.85 23.58
C GLY A 280 -16.41 17.35 23.45
N MET A 281 -15.68 18.06 22.58
CA MET A 281 -15.82 19.51 22.36
C MET A 281 -16.91 19.83 21.33
N GLU A 282 -17.36 21.09 21.32
CA GLU A 282 -18.23 21.66 20.28
C GLU A 282 -17.42 22.46 19.23
N PRO A 283 -17.85 22.53 17.96
CA PRO A 283 -17.14 23.30 16.94
C PRO A 283 -16.93 24.77 17.35
N GLY A 284 -15.69 25.23 17.21
CA GLY A 284 -15.22 26.55 17.65
C GLY A 284 -14.64 26.58 19.06
N GLU A 285 -14.76 25.51 19.85
CA GLU A 285 -14.19 25.45 21.21
C GLU A 285 -12.68 25.21 21.21
N ILE A 286 -12.05 25.66 22.30
CA ILE A 286 -10.64 25.41 22.63
C ILE A 286 -10.60 24.63 23.96
N SER A 287 -9.68 23.68 24.07
CA SER A 287 -9.43 22.93 25.30
C SER A 287 -9.13 23.90 26.45
N GLN A 288 -9.89 23.82 27.53
CA GLN A 288 -9.79 24.76 28.66
C GLN A 288 -8.50 24.59 29.48
N GLU A 289 -7.89 23.41 29.42
CA GLU A 289 -6.63 23.07 30.08
C GLU A 289 -5.70 22.38 29.08
N PRO A 290 -4.37 22.44 29.27
CA PRO A 290 -3.42 21.69 28.47
C PRO A 290 -3.65 20.18 28.59
N VAL A 291 -3.84 19.52 27.45
CA VAL A 291 -4.12 18.08 27.37
C VAL A 291 -2.80 17.32 27.33
N LYS A 292 -2.48 16.57 28.40
CA LYS A 292 -1.23 15.80 28.48
C LYS A 292 -1.35 14.48 27.71
N SER A 293 -0.34 14.19 26.89
CA SER A 293 -0.12 12.91 26.21
C SER A 293 1.34 12.44 26.38
N GLU A 294 1.69 11.31 25.77
CA GLU A 294 3.08 10.85 25.67
C GLU A 294 4.01 11.80 24.88
N PHE A 295 3.45 12.65 24.01
CA PHE A 295 4.22 13.62 23.22
C PHE A 295 4.44 14.96 23.94
N GLY A 296 3.83 15.17 25.11
CA GLY A 296 3.81 16.45 25.79
C GLY A 296 2.39 17.02 25.96
N TYR A 297 2.27 18.34 25.99
CA TYR A 297 1.01 19.06 26.21
C TYR A 297 0.43 19.58 24.90
N HIS A 298 -0.87 19.35 24.70
CA HIS A 298 -1.63 19.81 23.54
C HIS A 298 -2.62 20.88 23.96
N ILE A 299 -2.71 21.94 23.15
CA ILE A 299 -3.88 22.81 23.13
C ILE A 299 -4.68 22.44 21.90
N ILE A 300 -5.96 22.12 22.06
CA ILE A 300 -6.81 21.61 20.99
C ILE A 300 -7.87 22.65 20.67
N ARG A 301 -8.11 22.95 19.39
CA ARG A 301 -9.29 23.66 18.92
C ARG A 301 -10.09 22.74 18.01
N LEU A 302 -11.37 22.59 18.30
CA LEU A 302 -12.26 21.85 17.41
C LEU A 302 -12.79 22.82 16.34
N ASP A 303 -12.54 22.54 15.06
CA ASP A 303 -12.95 23.40 13.95
C ASP A 303 -14.33 23.00 13.44
N GLU A 304 -14.55 21.71 13.16
CA GLU A 304 -15.79 21.20 12.57
C GLU A 304 -16.10 19.76 13.05
N LYS A 305 -17.38 19.38 12.97
CA LYS A 305 -17.88 18.02 13.17
C LYS A 305 -18.69 17.58 11.96
N ARG A 306 -18.54 16.32 11.54
CA ARG A 306 -19.37 15.72 10.50
C ARG A 306 -19.61 14.25 10.76
N ASP A 307 -20.77 13.77 10.31
CA ASP A 307 -20.95 12.36 10.05
C ASP A 307 -20.33 12.05 8.69
N SER A 308 -19.26 11.28 8.69
CA SER A 308 -18.55 10.83 7.49
C SER A 308 -18.82 9.36 7.28
N LYS A 309 -18.81 8.91 6.03
CA LYS A 309 -18.69 7.47 5.80
C LYS A 309 -17.25 7.11 6.12
N ASP A 310 -17.02 6.17 7.02
CA ASP A 310 -15.65 5.75 7.34
C ASP A 310 -15.08 4.97 6.15
N PHE A 311 -14.29 5.66 5.34
CA PHE A 311 -13.64 5.05 4.20
C PHE A 311 -12.60 4.00 4.64
N LEU A 312 -11.88 4.26 5.74
CA LEU A 312 -10.88 3.33 6.25
C LEU A 312 -11.54 2.07 6.81
N GLY A 313 -12.57 2.22 7.64
CA GLY A 313 -13.38 1.10 8.12
C GLY A 313 -14.06 0.33 7.00
N TYR A 314 -14.52 1.01 5.95
CA TYR A 314 -15.02 0.34 4.74
C TYR A 314 -13.93 -0.47 4.05
N MET A 315 -12.75 0.10 3.79
CA MET A 315 -11.66 -0.62 3.11
C MET A 315 -11.13 -1.78 3.97
N ASP A 316 -11.09 -1.60 5.28
CA ASP A 316 -10.70 -2.62 6.26
C ASP A 316 -11.72 -3.78 6.29
N ASP A 317 -13.03 -3.50 6.29
CA ASP A 317 -14.06 -4.54 6.12
C ASP A 317 -13.93 -5.27 4.77
N ARG A 318 -13.75 -4.53 3.69
CA ARG A 318 -13.52 -5.09 2.35
C ARG A 318 -12.30 -5.99 2.34
N PHE A 319 -11.23 -5.62 3.03
CA PHE A 319 -10.02 -6.40 3.12
C PHE A 319 -10.23 -7.67 3.96
N ARG A 320 -10.84 -7.58 5.15
CA ARG A 320 -11.18 -8.74 5.99
C ARG A 320 -12.04 -9.77 5.26
N ASN A 321 -12.98 -9.29 4.45
CA ASN A 321 -13.89 -10.13 3.68
C ASN A 321 -13.31 -10.57 2.32
N SER A 322 -12.04 -10.25 2.02
CA SER A 322 -11.37 -10.64 0.78
C SER A 322 -10.69 -12.01 0.90
N GLU A 323 -10.71 -12.78 -0.20
CA GLU A 323 -9.96 -14.04 -0.29
C GLU A 323 -8.51 -13.73 -0.69
N VAL A 324 -7.61 -13.72 0.30
CA VAL A 324 -6.16 -13.50 0.09
C VAL A 324 -5.41 -14.83 0.04
N LYS A 325 -4.64 -15.05 -1.03
CA LYS A 325 -3.73 -16.20 -1.17
C LYS A 325 -2.30 -15.72 -1.39
N ILE A 326 -1.38 -16.14 -0.53
CA ILE A 326 0.06 -15.95 -0.74
C ILE A 326 0.59 -17.19 -1.48
N LEU A 327 1.20 -16.99 -2.65
CA LEU A 327 1.61 -18.06 -3.56
C LEU A 327 3.14 -18.25 -3.64
N ILE A 328 3.88 -17.43 -2.90
CA ILE A 328 5.33 -17.51 -2.71
C ILE A 328 5.65 -17.76 -1.24
N PRO A 329 6.84 -18.30 -0.91
CA PRO A 329 7.16 -18.72 0.47
C PRO A 329 7.59 -17.53 1.33
N ILE A 330 6.67 -16.61 1.58
CA ILE A 330 6.83 -15.47 2.50
C ILE A 330 5.86 -15.60 3.67
N ASN A 331 6.07 -14.80 4.72
CA ASN A 331 5.08 -14.66 5.79
C ASN A 331 3.79 -14.07 5.21
N ASN A 332 2.65 -14.56 5.69
CA ASN A 332 1.38 -13.91 5.43
C ASN A 332 1.07 -12.95 6.59
N PRO A 333 1.27 -11.63 6.44
CA PRO A 333 1.01 -10.67 7.51
C PRO A 333 -0.50 -10.59 7.87
N PHE A 334 -1.37 -11.20 7.06
CA PHE A 334 -2.82 -11.17 7.23
C PHE A 334 -3.41 -12.47 7.80
N ALA A 335 -2.59 -13.48 8.10
CA ALA A 335 -3.09 -14.77 8.58
C ALA A 335 -3.86 -14.69 9.91
N GLN A 336 -3.65 -13.63 10.72
CA GLN A 336 -4.36 -13.41 11.98
C GLN A 336 -5.70 -12.66 11.79
N ALA A 337 -5.85 -11.85 10.75
CA ALA A 337 -7.06 -11.07 10.48
C ALA A 337 -8.18 -11.88 9.79
N ALA A 338 -7.86 -13.07 9.26
CA ALA A 338 -8.78 -13.93 8.52
C ALA A 338 -9.56 -14.95 9.39
N GLN A 339 -9.47 -14.87 10.72
CA GLN A 339 -10.27 -15.70 11.63
C GLN A 339 -11.65 -15.05 11.80
N PRO A 340 -12.76 -15.72 11.44
CA PRO A 340 -14.09 -15.21 11.75
C PRO A 340 -14.25 -15.13 13.27
N GLU A 341 -14.79 -14.02 13.78
CA GLU A 341 -15.11 -13.87 15.20
C GLU A 341 -15.93 -15.07 15.68
N GLY A 342 -15.36 -15.87 16.59
CA GLY A 342 -16.01 -17.07 17.10
C GLY A 342 -15.10 -18.20 17.59
N GLN A 343 -13.78 -18.11 17.45
CA GLN A 343 -12.85 -19.12 17.98
C GLN A 343 -11.70 -18.54 18.81
N ASN A 344 -11.99 -17.54 19.65
CA ASN A 344 -11.23 -17.41 20.89
C ASN A 344 -11.82 -18.39 21.90
N GLU A 345 -11.50 -19.67 21.77
CA GLU A 345 -11.52 -20.55 22.93
C GLU A 345 -10.47 -19.99 23.89
N LEU A 346 -10.95 -19.25 24.89
CA LEU A 346 -10.21 -18.96 26.10
C LEU A 346 -9.76 -20.31 26.67
N THR A 347 -8.53 -20.72 26.36
CA THR A 347 -7.85 -21.73 27.18
C THR A 347 -7.72 -21.11 28.57
N PRO A 348 -8.39 -21.63 29.61
CA PRO A 348 -8.21 -21.09 30.95
C PRO A 348 -6.76 -21.33 31.35
N ALA A 349 -6.07 -20.26 31.73
CA ALA A 349 -4.79 -20.38 32.40
C ALA A 349 -4.97 -21.32 33.60
N VAL A 350 -4.26 -22.46 33.57
CA VAL A 350 -4.15 -23.35 34.71
C VAL A 350 -3.35 -22.61 35.76
N ILE A 351 -4.05 -21.88 36.62
CA ILE A 351 -3.52 -21.42 37.90
C ILE A 351 -3.59 -22.64 38.82
N GLY A 352 -2.47 -23.36 38.93
CA GLY A 352 -2.29 -24.37 39.97
C GLY A 352 -1.93 -23.67 41.27
N GLU A 353 -2.94 -23.41 42.11
CA GLU A 353 -2.72 -23.18 43.54
C GLU A 353 -2.50 -24.52 44.26
N ASP A 354 -1.70 -24.43 45.32
CA ASP A 354 -1.58 -25.34 46.46
C ASP A 354 -0.73 -26.61 46.34
N GLY A 355 0.50 -26.46 46.83
CA GLY A 355 1.38 -27.53 47.27
C GLY A 355 2.30 -27.09 48.41
N ILE A 356 1.72 -26.71 49.55
CA ILE A 356 2.44 -26.50 50.82
C ILE A 356 3.01 -27.85 51.31
N SER A 357 4.33 -27.94 51.42
CA SER A 357 5.11 -28.87 52.26
C SER A 357 6.58 -28.67 51.91
N GLY A 358 7.53 -28.29 52.75
CA GLY A 358 7.60 -28.08 54.19
C GLY A 358 9.08 -27.88 54.55
N THR A 359 9.30 -27.05 55.58
CA THR A 359 10.38 -27.09 56.58
C THR A 359 11.87 -26.93 56.22
N ASP A 360 12.51 -26.14 57.11
CA ASP A 360 13.94 -25.99 57.42
C ASP A 360 14.72 -24.99 56.55
N GLY A 361 15.38 -23.96 57.06
CA GLY A 361 15.65 -23.51 58.42
C GLY A 361 16.86 -22.57 58.40
N VAL A 362 16.72 -21.44 59.10
CA VAL A 362 17.79 -20.73 59.85
C VAL A 362 18.88 -19.92 59.11
N ASN A 363 19.06 -18.70 59.65
CA ASN A 363 20.20 -17.75 59.65
C ASN A 363 20.24 -16.67 58.55
N VAL A 364 20.10 -15.36 58.84
CA VAL A 364 20.79 -14.40 59.77
C VAL A 364 21.79 -13.55 58.99
N LEU A 365 21.52 -12.22 58.97
CA LEU A 365 22.40 -11.05 58.85
C LEU A 365 23.52 -11.06 57.78
N GLU A 366 23.44 -10.14 56.81
CA GLU A 366 24.12 -8.83 56.77
C GLU A 366 23.64 -8.02 55.55
#